data_AF-A0A7V9GU20-F1
#
_entry.id   AF-A0A7V9GU20-F1
#
_cell.length_a   1.000
_cell.length_b   1.000
_cell.length_c   1.000
_cell.angle_alpha   90.00
_cell.angle_beta   90.00
_cell.angle_gamma   90.00
#
_symmetry.space_group_name_H-M   'P 1'
#
loop_
_entity.id
_entity.type
_entity.pdbx_description
1 polymer ?
#
loop_
_entity_poly.entity_id
_entity_poly.type
_entity_poly.pdbx_seq_one_letter_code
_entity_poly.pdbx_strand_id
1 'polypeptide(L)' 'MRDAKEFNNAIDDSRLVVLEDTGHIPMAERPGTVNDLVMEFLDEQGEAEDNISSGESSTATA' A
#
# COMPACT_ATOMS: atom_id res chain seq x y z
N MET A 1 8.32 13.38 -0.26
CA MET A 1 7.23 13.19 0.74
C MET A 1 5.90 13.82 0.35
N ARG A 2 5.85 14.84 -0.52
CA ARG A 2 4.56 15.46 -0.91
C ARG A 2 3.63 14.45 -1.59
N ASP A 3 4.15 13.74 -2.59
CA ASP A 3 3.37 12.77 -3.37
C ASP A 3 2.83 11.62 -2.50
N ALA A 4 3.65 11.08 -1.59
CA ALA A 4 3.22 10.02 -0.65
C ALA A 4 2.06 10.47 0.26
N LYS A 5 2.08 11.74 0.71
CA LYS A 5 0.97 12.32 1.49
C LYS A 5 -0.27 12.55 0.62
N GLU A 6 -0.08 12.97 -0.62
CA GLU A 6 -1.19 13.13 -1.58
C GLU A 6 -1.91 11.79 -1.81
N PHE A 7 -1.18 10.69 -1.99
CA PHE A 7 -1.77 9.36 -2.12
C PHE A 7 -2.50 8.90 -0.85
N ASN A 8 -1.88 9.09 0.32
CA ASN A 8 -2.51 8.70 1.59
C ASN A 8 -3.82 9.45 1.86
N ASN A 9 -3.94 10.70 1.39
CA ASN A 9 -5.17 11.46 1.53
C ASN A 9 -6.23 11.11 0.48
N ALA A 10 -5.83 10.50 -0.64
CA ALA A 10 -6.70 10.20 -1.78
C ALA A 10 -7.22 8.75 -1.77
N ILE A 11 -6.55 7.84 -1.07
CA ILE A 11 -6.94 6.43 -0.97
C ILE A 11 -7.54 6.22 0.43
N ASP A 12 -8.83 5.93 0.48
CA ASP A 12 -9.51 5.57 1.72
C ASP A 12 -8.88 4.30 2.32
N ASP A 13 -8.84 4.26 3.66
CA ASP A 13 -8.23 3.18 4.43
C ASP A 13 -6.75 2.88 4.09
N SER A 14 -6.02 3.90 3.61
CA SER A 14 -4.57 3.79 3.37
C SER A 14 -3.73 4.25 4.56
N ARG A 15 -2.53 3.67 4.67
CA ARG A 15 -1.55 3.97 5.72
C ARG A 15 -0.19 4.37 5.13
N LEU A 16 0.30 5.56 5.51
CA LEU A 16 1.64 6.05 5.17
C LEU A 16 2.61 5.82 6.32
N VAL A 17 3.61 4.97 6.09
CA VAL A 17 4.74 4.75 7.01
C VAL A 17 6.00 5.36 6.41
N VAL A 18 6.67 6.23 7.18
CA VAL A 18 7.96 6.84 6.80
C VAL A 18 9.08 6.15 7.58
N LEU A 19 9.99 5.50 6.88
CA LEU A 19 11.20 4.93 7.46
C LEU A 19 12.33 5.96 7.34
N GLU A 20 12.75 6.54 8.46
CA GLU A 20 13.88 7.46 8.49
C GLU A 20 15.18 6.74 8.12
N ASP A 21 16.17 7.48 7.61
CA ASP A 21 17.49 6.96 7.21
C ASP A 21 17.43 5.71 6.32
N THR A 22 16.51 5.72 5.35
CA THR A 22 16.30 4.64 4.39
C THR A 22 16.21 5.21 2.98
N GLY A 23 16.93 4.60 2.06
CA GLY A 23 17.00 4.97 0.66
C GLY A 23 15.85 4.42 -0.18
N HIS A 24 16.16 4.10 -1.43
CA HIS A 24 15.15 3.72 -2.41
C HIS A 24 14.63 2.30 -2.23
N ILE A 25 15.38 1.41 -1.57
CA ILE A 25 15.08 -0.02 -1.51
C ILE A 25 14.90 -0.44 -0.04
N PRO A 26 13.80 -0.03 0.62
CA PRO A 26 13.58 -0.31 2.05
C PRO A 26 13.56 -1.81 2.36
N MET A 27 13.15 -2.66 1.41
CA MET A 27 13.19 -4.13 1.56
C MET A 27 14.61 -4.70 1.71
N ALA A 28 15.61 -4.07 1.10
CA ALA A 28 17.01 -4.51 1.20
C ALA A 28 17.74 -3.82 2.37
N GLU A 29 17.40 -2.56 2.63
CA GLU A 29 18.05 -1.72 3.63
C GLU A 29 17.54 -1.99 5.05
N ARG A 30 16.23 -2.26 5.21
CA ARG A 30 15.54 -2.50 6.48
C ARG A 30 14.60 -3.72 6.42
N PRO A 31 15.09 -4.91 6.00
CA PRO A 31 14.24 -6.06 5.70
C PRO A 31 13.31 -6.48 6.85
N GLY A 32 13.81 -6.50 8.09
CA GLY A 32 13.00 -6.87 9.25
C GLY A 32 11.83 -5.90 9.46
N THR A 33 12.10 -4.60 9.44
CA THR A 33 11.08 -3.57 9.65
C THR A 33 9.98 -3.62 8.59
N VAL A 34 10.34 -3.79 7.32
CA VAL A 34 9.31 -3.89 6.27
C VAL A 34 8.53 -5.19 6.38
N ASN A 35 9.17 -6.31 6.70
CA ASN A 35 8.47 -7.59 6.90
C ASN A 35 7.46 -7.50 8.05
N ASP A 36 7.84 -6.89 9.18
CA ASP A 36 6.95 -6.73 10.32
C ASP A 36 5.73 -5.87 9.96
N LEU A 37 5.94 -4.76 9.25
CA LEU A 37 4.85 -3.88 8.78
C LEU A 37 3.91 -4.58 7.79
N VAL A 38 4.45 -5.43 6.90
CA VAL A 38 3.64 -6.21 5.98
C VAL A 38 2.82 -7.26 6.72
N MET A 39 3.42 -7.96 7.69
CA MET A 39 2.70 -8.94 8.50
C MET A 39 1.61 -8.29 9.35
N GLU A 40 1.87 -7.13 9.93
CA GLU A 40 0.87 -6.33 10.64
C GLU A 40 -0.29 -5.95 9.72
N PHE A 41 0.01 -5.42 8.53
CA PHE A 41 -1.01 -5.08 7.53
C PHE A 41 -1.87 -6.28 7.10
N LEU A 42 -1.28 -7.47 6.99
CA LEU A 42 -2.03 -8.69 6.63
C LEU A 42 -2.91 -9.21 7.77
N ASP A 43 -2.58 -8.90 9.02
CA ASP A 43 -3.35 -9.32 10.20
C ASP A 43 -4.51 -8.34 10.49
N GLU A 44 -4.43 -7.10 9.98
CA GLU A 44 -5.49 -6.09 10.11
C GLU A 44 -6.84 -6.63 9.59
N GLN A 45 -7.88 -6.51 10.41
CA GLN A 45 -9.26 -6.86 10.07
C GLN A 45 -10.09 -5.58 10.00
N GLY A 46 -10.66 -5.28 8.83
CA GLY A 46 -11.48 -4.09 8.57
C GLY A 46 -12.50 -4.31 7.46
N GLU A 47 -13.48 -3.42 7.34
CA GLU A 47 -14.44 -3.44 6.24
C GLU A 47 -13.74 -2.90 4.99
N ALA A 48 -13.19 -3.79 4.16
CA ALA A 48 -12.96 -3.42 2.77
C ALA A 48 -14.34 -3.09 2.20
N GLU A 49 -14.67 -1.81 2.04
CA GLU A 49 -15.92 -1.44 1.39
C GLU A 49 -15.97 -2.16 0.04
N ASP A 50 -16.99 -3.00 -0.15
CA ASP A 50 -17.28 -3.81 -1.35
C ASP A 50 -17.63 -2.92 -2.57
N ASN A 51 -16.98 -1.77 -2.74
CA ASN A 51 -17.06 -0.93 -3.92
C ASN A 51 -16.10 -1.43 -5.01
N ILE A 52 -16.11 -2.74 -5.28
CA ILE A 52 -15.67 -3.27 -6.57
C ILE A 52 -16.70 -2.80 -7.59
N SER A 53 -16.53 -1.56 -8.07
CA SER A 53 -17.13 -1.16 -9.33
C SER A 53 -16.66 -2.17 -10.36
N SER A 54 -17.63 -2.91 -10.92
CA SER A 54 -17.48 -3.85 -12.02
C SER A 54 -16.86 -3.15 -13.24
N GLY A 55 -15.56 -2.90 -13.19
CA GLY A 55 -14.75 -2.50 -14.33
C GLY A 55 -14.48 -3.75 -15.14
N GLU A 56 -15.32 -4.01 -16.14
CA GLU A 56 -15.14 -5.09 -17.09
C GLU A 56 -13.70 -5.11 -17.62
N SER A 57 -12.96 -6.18 -17.32
CA SER A 57 -11.67 -6.47 -17.93
C SER A 57 -11.87 -6.75 -19.41
N SER A 58 -11.83 -5.71 -20.24
CA SER A 58 -11.72 -5.85 -21.69
C SER A 58 -10.34 -6.41 -22.03
N THR A 59 -10.23 -7.74 -22.14
CA THR A 59 -9.11 -8.37 -22.83
C THR A 59 -9.27 -8.07 -24.32
N ALA A 60 -8.43 -7.17 -24.85
CA ALA A 60 -8.28 -6.99 -26.28
C ALA A 60 -7.57 -8.21 -26.86
N THR A 61 -8.31 -9.04 -27.59
CA THR A 61 -7.79 -10.13 -28.42
C THR A 61 -7.07 -9.54 -29.63
N ALA A 62 -5.83 -9.98 -29.89
CA ALA A 62 -5.12 -9.77 -31.15
C ALA A 62 -4.94 -11.12 -31.85
#